data_AF-A0A3N5QBT2-F1
#
_entry.id   AF-A0A3N5QBT2-F1
#
_cell.length_a   1.000
_cell.length_b   1.000
_cell.length_c   1.000
_cell.angle_alpha   90.00
_cell.angle_beta   90.00
_cell.angle_gamma   90.00
#
_symmetry.space_group_name_H-M   'P 1'
#
loop_
_entity.id
_entity.type
_entity.pdbx_description
1 polymer ?
#
loop_
_entity_poly.entity_id
_entity_poly.type
_entity_poly.pdbx_seq_one_letter_code
_entity_poly.pdbx_strand_id
1 'polypeptide(L)'
;MSHWAEINADNKVIRVLVGDNNDPNGDEGYQWIIDNLGGTWIKTSYNGTIRFNYAGIGYTYDPIDDAFIAPMPDCGHDELLLNDLKRWECSHSSHISIEVNP
;
A
#
# COMPACT_ATOMS: atom_id res chain seq x y z
N MET A 1 9.83 -3.75 13.42
CA MET A 1 10.00 -3.98 11.97
C MET A 1 9.42 -2.79 11.25
N SER A 2 10.27 -1.97 10.65
CA SER A 2 9.85 -0.89 9.77
C SER A 2 9.64 -1.46 8.36
N HIS A 3 8.78 -0.85 7.56
CA HIS A 3 8.59 -1.26 6.17
C HIS A 3 8.80 -0.05 5.26
N TRP A 4 9.43 -0.29 4.11
CA TRP A 4 9.80 0.73 3.14
C TRP A 4 9.36 0.28 1.76
N ALA A 5 8.55 1.08 1.08
CA ALA A 5 8.06 0.83 -0.26
C ALA A 5 8.86 1.66 -1.26
N GLU A 6 9.54 1.00 -2.20
CA GLU A 6 10.15 1.70 -3.32
C GLU A 6 9.08 2.04 -4.35
N ILE A 7 9.09 3.28 -4.83
CA ILE A 7 8.21 3.76 -5.89
C ILE A 7 8.99 4.11 -7.16
N ASN A 8 8.37 3.90 -8.32
CA ASN A 8 8.88 4.36 -9.60
C ASN A 8 8.45 5.82 -9.91
N ALA A 9 8.80 6.30 -11.10
CA ALA A 9 8.47 7.67 -11.55
C ALA A 9 6.95 7.95 -11.66
N ASP A 10 6.11 6.91 -11.74
CA ASP A 10 4.64 7.00 -11.78
C ASP A 10 4.01 6.80 -10.39
N ASN A 11 4.81 6.91 -9.33
CA ASN A 11 4.43 6.61 -7.94
C ASN A 11 3.95 5.17 -7.71
N LYS A 12 4.28 4.22 -8.59
CA LYS A 12 3.92 2.81 -8.43
C LYS A 12 4.92 2.10 -7.52
N VAL A 13 4.40 1.36 -6.55
CA VAL A 13 5.19 0.51 -5.66
C VAL A 13 5.75 -0.66 -6.47
N ILE A 14 7.08 -0.79 -6.52
CA ILE A 14 7.77 -1.85 -7.27
C ILE A 14 8.39 -2.91 -6.36
N ARG A 15 8.69 -2.58 -5.10
CA ARG A 15 9.09 -3.53 -4.06
C ARG A 15 8.81 -2.98 -2.67
N VAL A 16 8.76 -3.87 -1.69
CA VAL A 16 8.69 -3.51 -0.27
C VAL A 16 9.78 -4.26 0.48
N LEU A 17 10.55 -3.54 1.29
CA LEU A 17 11.58 -4.09 2.16
C LEU A 17 11.24 -3.86 3.63
N VAL A 18 11.81 -4.70 4.48
CA VAL A 18 11.72 -4.58 5.93
C VAL A 18 13.02 -3.99 6.44
N GLY A 19 12.93 -2.95 7.25
CA GLY A 19 14.03 -2.41 8.03
C GLY A 19 13.93 -2.81 9.51
N ASP A 20 15.04 -2.64 10.23
CA ASP A 20 15.07 -2.83 11.67
C ASP A 20 14.57 -1.55 12.36
N ASN A 21 13.62 -1.68 13.29
CA ASN A 21 13.12 -0.53 14.05
C ASN A 21 14.14 -0.02 15.09
N ASN A 22 15.13 -0.85 15.41
CA ASN A 22 16.19 -0.55 16.36
C ASN A 22 17.53 -0.30 15.65
N ASP A 23 17.50 0.11 14.37
CA ASP A 23 18.72 0.47 13.64
C ASP A 23 19.57 1.44 14.48
N PRO A 24 20.88 1.20 14.67
CA PRO A 24 21.74 2.03 15.51
C PRO A 24 21.80 3.50 15.07
N ASN A 25 21.53 3.80 13.80
CA ASN A 25 21.49 5.17 13.28
C ASN A 25 20.15 5.87 13.58
N GLY A 26 19.16 5.16 14.13
CA GLY A 26 17.85 5.70 14.49
C GLY A 26 16.96 6.05 13.29
N ASP A 27 17.29 5.57 12.10
CA ASP A 27 16.58 5.84 10.83
C ASP A 27 15.77 4.64 10.33
N GLU A 28 15.72 3.59 11.15
CA GLU A 28 15.05 2.33 10.89
C GLU A 28 15.51 1.61 9.60
N GLY A 29 16.80 1.75 9.25
CA GLY A 29 17.44 1.12 8.10
C GLY A 29 17.31 1.89 6.78
N TYR A 30 16.75 3.09 6.81
CA TYR A 30 16.52 3.90 5.61
C TYR A 30 17.81 4.24 4.86
N GLN A 31 18.86 4.69 5.56
CA GLN A 31 20.11 5.11 4.93
C GLN A 31 20.78 3.95 4.21
N TRP A 32 20.77 2.75 4.80
CA TRP A 32 21.31 1.55 4.15
C TRP A 32 20.59 1.25 2.83
N ILE A 33 19.26 1.37 2.82
CA ILE A 33 18.45 1.18 1.62
C ILE A 33 18.86 2.17 0.53
N ILE A 34 18.97 3.46 0.87
CA ILE A 34 19.35 4.50 -0.10
C ILE A 34 20.77 4.28 -0.63
N ASP A 35 21.75 4.00 0.25
CA ASP A 35 23.15 3.89 -0.11
C ASP A 35 23.43 2.68 -1.02
N ASN A 36 22.70 1.58 -0.83
CA ASN A 36 22.95 0.33 -1.55
C ASN A 36 22.02 0.14 -2.76
N LEU A 37 20.81 0.69 -2.71
CA LEU A 37 19.76 0.41 -3.69
C LEU A 37 19.33 1.65 -4.48
N GLY A 38 19.64 2.85 -4.00
CA GLY A 38 19.16 4.10 -4.56
C GLY A 38 17.63 4.19 -4.55
N GLY A 39 17.07 4.91 -5.52
CA GLY A 39 15.61 4.98 -5.72
C GLY A 39 14.89 5.93 -4.77
N THR A 40 13.57 5.83 -4.75
CA THR A 40 12.68 6.64 -3.91
C THR A 40 11.85 5.73 -3.03
N TRP A 41 11.93 5.93 -1.72
CA TRP A 41 11.35 5.03 -0.73
C TRP A 41 10.42 5.77 0.21
N ILE A 42 9.22 5.21 0.37
CA ILE A 42 8.18 5.75 1.25
C ILE A 42 7.94 4.74 2.38
N LYS A 43 8.01 5.22 3.62
CA LYS A 43 7.74 4.37 4.79
C LYS A 43 6.30 3.89 4.78
N THR A 44 6.07 2.62 5.09
CA THR A 44 4.73 2.05 5.20
C THR A 44 4.60 1.24 6.50
N SER A 45 3.38 1.05 6.98
CA SER A 45 3.11 0.36 8.24
C SER A 45 2.12 -0.76 8.01
N TYR A 46 2.55 -1.99 8.34
CA TYR A 46 1.68 -3.15 8.30
C TYR A 46 0.47 -3.00 9.24
N ASN A 47 0.66 -2.30 10.36
CA ASN A 47 -0.36 -2.07 11.38
C ASN A 47 -1.23 -0.82 11.09
N GLY A 48 -1.03 -0.14 9.96
CA GLY A 48 -1.80 1.05 9.59
C GLY A 48 -1.62 2.24 10.54
N THR A 49 -0.46 2.33 11.21
CA THR A 49 -0.16 3.42 12.16
C THR A 49 0.25 4.73 11.49
N ILE A 50 0.68 4.64 10.22
CA ILE A 50 1.03 5.76 9.36
C ILE A 50 0.42 5.49 7.99
N ARG A 51 -0.14 6.53 7.38
CA ARG A 51 -0.82 6.47 6.07
C ARG A 51 -2.09 5.62 6.12
N PHE A 52 -2.97 5.78 5.14
CA PHE A 52 -4.25 5.04 5.13
C PHE A 52 -4.09 3.52 4.99
N ASN A 53 -3.19 3.09 4.11
CA ASN A 53 -3.07 1.69 3.71
C ASN A 53 -1.61 1.23 3.67
N TYR A 54 -1.38 -0.06 3.86
CA TYR A 54 -0.07 -0.67 3.63
C TYR A 54 0.27 -0.66 2.12
N ALA A 55 1.55 -0.52 1.81
CA ALA A 55 2.03 -0.55 0.43
C ALA A 55 2.10 -1.99 -0.08
N GLY A 56 1.23 -2.34 -1.04
CA GLY A 56 1.37 -3.56 -1.84
C GLY A 56 2.13 -3.30 -3.12
N ILE A 57 2.84 -4.30 -3.66
CA ILE A 57 3.43 -4.20 -5.00
C ILE A 57 2.31 -3.91 -6.01
N GLY A 58 2.54 -2.94 -6.90
CA GLY A 58 1.56 -2.45 -7.87
C GLY A 58 0.64 -1.34 -7.36
N TYR A 59 0.64 -1.05 -6.05
CA TYR A 59 -0.13 0.06 -5.49
C TYR A 59 0.43 1.39 -5.97
N THR A 60 -0.39 2.43 -5.95
CA THR A 60 0.02 3.81 -6.28
C THR A 60 0.14 4.60 -4.99
N TYR A 61 1.26 5.29 -4.78
CA TYR A 61 1.37 6.27 -3.71
C TYR A 61 0.72 7.58 -4.14
N ASP A 62 -0.26 8.04 -3.36
CA ASP A 62 -0.88 9.34 -3.48
C ASP A 62 -0.31 10.28 -2.39
N PRO A 63 0.47 11.32 -2.77
CA PRO A 63 1.04 12.24 -1.81
C PRO A 63 0.05 13.27 -1.27
N ILE A 64 -1.11 13.47 -1.89
CA ILE A 64 -2.14 14.42 -1.43
C ILE A 64 -2.91 13.81 -0.27
N ASP A 65 -3.33 12.55 -0.44
CA ASP A 65 -4.06 11.80 0.59
C ASP A 65 -3.14 11.07 1.58
N ASP A 66 -1.82 11.07 1.34
CA ASP A 66 -0.80 10.26 2.03
C ASP A 66 -1.24 8.78 2.15
N ALA A 67 -1.55 8.19 1.00
CA ALA A 67 -2.17 6.86 0.91
C ALA A 67 -1.48 5.97 -0.14
N PHE A 68 -1.46 4.66 0.12
CA PHE A 68 -1.18 3.65 -0.90
C PHE A 68 -2.51 3.11 -1.43
N ILE A 69 -2.79 3.32 -2.70
CA ILE A 69 -4.05 2.95 -3.34
C ILE A 69 -3.82 1.70 -4.19
N ALA A 70 -4.57 0.64 -3.90
CA ALA A 70 -4.50 -0.59 -4.69
C ALA A 70 -4.89 -0.33 -6.16
N PRO A 71 -4.42 -1.14 -7.12
CA PRO A 71 -4.96 -1.11 -8.47
C PRO A 71 -6.48 -1.23 -8.45
N MET A 72 -7.14 -0.48 -9.34
CA MET A 72 -8.59 -0.57 -9.49
C MET A 72 -8.97 -2.02 -9.83
N PRO A 73 -9.91 -2.64 -9.08
CA PRO A 73 -10.32 -4.01 -9.35
C PRO A 73 -11.13 -4.08 -10.66
N ASP A 74 -10.98 -5.20 -11.36
CA ASP A 74 -11.73 -5.50 -12.57
C ASP A 74 -13.06 -6.20 -12.21
N CYS A 75 -14.00 -5.45 -11.62
CA CYS A 75 -15.34 -5.98 -11.32
C CYS A 75 -16.41 -5.56 -12.34
N GLY A 76 -16.16 -4.51 -13.14
CA GLY A 76 -17.06 -4.07 -14.21
C GLY A 76 -18.39 -3.48 -13.75
N HIS A 77 -18.53 -3.10 -12.48
CA HIS A 77 -19.75 -2.56 -11.90
C HIS A 77 -19.65 -1.03 -11.73
N ASP A 78 -20.72 -0.31 -12.06
CA ASP A 78 -20.79 1.16 -11.90
C ASP A 78 -20.79 1.58 -10.42
N GLU A 79 -21.13 0.65 -9.51
CA GLU A 79 -21.08 0.84 -8.06
C GLU A 79 -19.66 0.75 -7.48
N LEU A 80 -18.64 0.45 -8.30
CA LEU A 80 -17.25 0.46 -7.85
C LEU A 80 -16.80 1.89 -7.54
N LEU A 81 -16.42 2.13 -6.28
CA LEU A 81 -15.95 3.44 -5.84
C LEU A 81 -14.72 3.31 -4.92
N LEU A 82 -13.94 4.40 -4.86
CA LEU A 82 -12.85 4.56 -3.90
C LEU A 82 -13.38 5.36 -2.70
N ASN A 83 -13.44 4.73 -1.53
CA ASN A 83 -13.98 5.36 -0.33
C ASN A 83 -13.00 6.35 0.33
N ASP A 84 -13.45 7.01 1.40
CA ASP A 84 -12.63 7.99 2.16
C ASP A 84 -11.37 7.37 2.80
N LEU A 85 -11.36 6.06 3.02
CA LEU A 85 -10.19 5.31 3.50
C LEU A 85 -9.26 4.88 2.36
N LYS A 86 -9.52 5.34 1.13
CA LYS A 86 -8.78 5.03 -0.09
C LYS A 86 -8.74 3.53 -0.38
N ARG A 87 -9.86 2.85 -0.13
CA ARG A 87 -10.08 1.43 -0.42
C ARG A 87 -11.18 1.29 -1.46
N TRP A 88 -10.98 0.38 -2.40
CA TRP A 88 -12.01 0.04 -3.38
C TRP A 88 -13.12 -0.74 -2.69
N GLU A 89 -14.35 -0.30 -2.91
CA GLU A 89 -15.55 -0.99 -2.45
C GLU A 89 -16.57 -1.09 -3.58
N CYS A 90 -17.27 -2.23 -3.62
CA CYS A 90 -18.33 -2.48 -4.58
C CYS A 90 -19.47 -3.19 -3.86
N SER A 91 -20.67 -2.63 -3.94
CA SER A 91 -21.89 -3.14 -3.30
C SER A 91 -22.72 -4.05 -4.20
N HIS A 92 -22.21 -4.39 -5.39
CA HIS A 92 -22.95 -5.19 -6.36
C HIS A 92 -23.24 -6.61 -5.83
N SER A 93 -24.47 -7.08 -6.06
CA SER A 93 -24.99 -8.34 -5.51
C SER A 93 -24.20 -9.60 -5.91
N SER A 94 -23.44 -9.54 -7.02
CA SER A 94 -22.58 -10.64 -7.47
C SER A 94 -21.46 -11.00 -6.49
N HIS A 95 -21.15 -10.11 -5.54
CA HIS A 95 -20.13 -10.36 -4.51
C HIS A 95 -20.70 -11.09 -3.27
N ILE A 96 -22.01 -11.35 -3.21
CA ILE A 96 -22.64 -12.07 -2.10
C ILE A 96 -22.48 -13.57 -2.33
N SER A 97 -21.61 -14.21 -1.53
CA SER A 97 -21.56 -15.67 -1.45
C SER A 97 -22.85 -16.18 -0.81
N ILE A 98 -23.70 -16.85 -1.58
CA ILE A 98 -24.86 -17.55 -1.04
C ILE A 98 -24.34 -18.83 -0.37
N GLU A 99 -24.25 -18.82 0.96
CA GLU A 99 -24.09 -20.06 1.73
C GLU A 99 -25.35 -20.89 1.56
N VAL A 100 -25.30 -21.87 0.66
CA VAL A 100 -26.33 -22.91 0.56
C VAL A 100 -26.04 -23.90 1.69
N ASN A 101 -26.66 -23.67 2.86
CA ASN A 101 -26.65 -24.69 3.92
C ASN A 101 -27.50 -25.90 3.46
N PRO A 102 -26.97 -27.14 3.55
CA PRO A 102 -27.69 -28.35 3.16
C PRO A 102 -28.89 -28.65 4.07
#